data_AF-A0A2M7TKV0-F1
#
_entry.id   AF-A0A2M7TKV0-F1
#
_cell.length_a   1.000
_cell.length_b   1.000
_cell.length_c   1.000
_cell.angle_alpha   90.00
_cell.angle_beta   90.00
_cell.angle_gamma   90.00
#
_symmetry.space_group_name_H-M   'P 1'
#
loop_
_entity.id
_entity.type
_entity.pdbx_description
1 polymer ?
#
loop_
_entity_poly.entity_id
_entity_poly.type
_entity_poly.pdbx_seq_one_letter_code
_entity_poly.pdbx_strand_id
1 'polypeptide(L)'
;MTIVEEKHLHDQTHITSFVEEIANQFSSENPFVLIFEIIAYLNNNLTQRVDNKTDVFRNRTAEQILKDGYATGCTDYTLAFLVLARSLGFTAEYVELLEKNWLKGNDENIIGHVEAKVTIQGSGYFVDPTHGSISIYQPSGMVIYKMGKDSWDIGITNENWKERFYNFRGNK
;
A
#
# COMPACT_ATOMS: atom_id res chain seq x y z
N MET A 1 21.67 -6.82 -25.61
CA MET A 1 20.73 -5.69 -25.51
C MET A 1 19.40 -6.15 -26.08
N THR A 2 18.27 -6.21 -25.38
CA THR A 2 17.94 -5.90 -23.98
C THR A 2 16.58 -6.58 -23.76
N ILE A 3 16.48 -7.58 -22.88
CA ILE A 3 15.20 -8.19 -22.45
C ILE A 3 14.85 -7.73 -21.01
N VAL A 4 15.67 -6.84 -20.45
CA VAL A 4 15.58 -6.44 -19.04
C VAL A 4 14.78 -5.13 -18.86
N GLU A 5 14.55 -4.35 -19.92
CA GLU A 5 13.93 -3.02 -19.80
C GLU A 5 12.39 -3.02 -19.76
N GLU A 6 11.69 -4.07 -20.25
CA GLU A 6 10.21 -4.07 -20.26
C GLU A 6 9.56 -4.42 -18.92
N LYS A 7 10.29 -4.98 -17.95
CA LYS A 7 9.71 -5.37 -16.65
C LYS A 7 9.45 -4.20 -15.70
N HIS A 8 9.96 -3.01 -16.03
CA HIS A 8 9.85 -1.81 -15.19
C HIS A 8 8.54 -1.03 -15.40
N LEU A 9 7.72 -1.36 -16.40
CA LEU A 9 6.47 -0.65 -16.68
C LEU A 9 5.31 -0.98 -15.71
N HIS A 10 5.49 -1.93 -14.78
CA HIS A 10 4.43 -2.40 -13.87
C HIS A 10 4.92 -2.64 -12.43
N ASP A 11 5.68 -1.70 -11.87
CA ASP A 11 6.13 -1.79 -10.47
C ASP A 11 5.90 -0.46 -9.73
N GLN A 12 4.87 -0.40 -8.89
CA GLN A 12 4.61 0.81 -8.10
C GLN A 12 5.59 0.95 -6.95
N THR A 13 6.25 -0.14 -6.55
CA THR A 13 7.08 -0.21 -5.34
C THR A 13 8.50 -0.62 -5.68
N HIS A 14 9.00 -0.12 -6.80
CA HIS A 14 10.40 -0.26 -7.18
C HIS A 14 11.29 0.53 -6.22
N ILE A 15 12.31 -0.12 -5.66
CA ILE A 15 13.29 0.54 -4.79
C ILE A 15 14.29 1.27 -5.69
N THR A 16 14.25 2.60 -5.65
CA THR A 16 15.19 3.48 -6.37
C THR A 16 16.23 4.04 -5.42
N SER A 17 17.29 4.66 -5.95
CA SER A 17 18.28 5.35 -5.11
C SER A 17 17.67 6.46 -4.26
N PHE A 18 16.62 7.14 -4.75
CA PHE A 18 15.89 8.14 -3.97
C PHE A 18 15.16 7.51 -2.77
N VAL A 19 14.55 6.33 -2.96
CA VAL A 19 13.95 5.58 -1.85
C VAL A 19 15.01 5.17 -0.83
N GLU A 20 16.16 4.66 -1.31
CA GLU A 20 17.27 4.27 -0.44
C GLU A 20 17.80 5.46 0.38
N GLU A 21 17.91 6.64 -0.23
CA GLU A 21 18.30 7.89 0.47
C GLU A 21 17.34 8.26 1.59
N ILE A 22 16.04 8.06 1.42
CA ILE A 22 15.05 8.25 2.48
C ILE A 22 15.21 7.15 3.54
N ALA A 23 15.29 5.89 3.11
CA ALA A 23 15.38 4.74 4.02
C ALA A 23 16.61 4.82 4.94
N ASN A 24 17.74 5.32 4.43
CA ASN A 24 18.98 5.48 5.19
C ASN A 24 18.91 6.51 6.34
N GLN A 25 17.82 7.28 6.45
CA GLN A 25 17.59 8.20 7.57
C GLN A 25 17.04 7.49 8.82
N PHE A 26 16.54 6.27 8.66
CA PHE A 26 16.02 5.48 9.77
C PHE A 26 17.12 4.61 10.36
N SER A 27 17.21 4.55 11.69
CA SER A 27 18.35 3.92 12.37
C SER A 27 17.98 2.96 13.49
N SER A 28 16.70 2.78 13.78
CA SER A 28 16.29 1.91 14.89
C SER A 28 16.57 0.45 14.61
N GLU A 29 17.24 -0.23 15.54
CA GLU A 29 17.42 -1.69 15.51
C GLU A 29 16.15 -2.45 15.91
N ASN A 30 15.18 -1.77 16.54
CA ASN A 30 13.91 -2.38 16.91
C ASN A 30 12.95 -2.32 15.72
N PRO A 31 12.50 -3.47 15.17
CA PRO A 31 11.69 -3.48 13.95
C PRO A 31 10.34 -2.77 14.10
N PHE A 32 9.74 -2.78 15.30
CA PHE A 32 8.49 -2.06 15.53
C PHE A 32 8.71 -0.55 15.60
N VAL A 33 9.77 -0.11 16.26
CA VAL A 33 10.14 1.31 16.30
C VAL A 33 10.46 1.79 14.89
N LEU A 34 11.19 1.00 14.11
CA LEU A 34 11.51 1.30 12.72
C LEU A 34 10.25 1.47 11.84
N ILE A 35 9.23 0.61 12.03
CA ILE A 35 7.92 0.79 11.37
C ILE A 35 7.28 2.12 11.76
N PHE A 36 7.30 2.48 13.05
CA PHE A 36 6.75 3.76 13.50
C PHE A 36 7.57 4.98 13.01
N GLU A 37 8.89 4.85 12.84
CA GLU A 37 9.72 5.89 12.21
C GLU A 37 9.30 6.14 10.76
N ILE A 38 9.06 5.08 9.98
CA ILE A 38 8.55 5.20 8.60
C ILE A 38 7.17 5.88 8.61
N ILE A 39 6.24 5.43 9.46
CA ILE A 39 4.89 6.03 9.57
C ILE A 39 4.99 7.52 9.94
N ALA A 40 5.84 7.86 10.92
CA ALA A 40 6.06 9.24 11.33
C ALA A 40 6.64 10.09 10.19
N TYR A 41 7.59 9.55 9.43
CA TYR A 41 8.11 10.20 8.23
C TYR A 41 7.00 10.48 7.21
N LEU A 42 6.16 9.49 6.90
CA LEU A 42 5.06 9.68 5.95
C LEU A 42 4.07 10.75 6.43
N ASN A 43 3.69 10.73 7.70
CA ASN A 43 2.79 11.74 8.28
C ASN A 43 3.38 13.16 8.26
N ASN A 44 4.70 13.30 8.39
CA ASN A 44 5.37 14.59 8.37
C ASN A 44 5.63 15.12 6.95
N ASN A 45 5.72 14.23 5.95
CA ASN A 45 6.15 14.58 4.59
C ASN A 45 5.04 14.47 3.54
N LEU A 46 3.94 13.78 3.84
CA LEU A 46 2.80 13.63 2.93
C LEU A 46 1.61 14.45 3.42
N THR A 47 1.25 15.48 2.66
CA THR A 47 -0.01 16.20 2.88
C THR A 47 -1.17 15.38 2.32
N GLN A 48 -2.25 15.19 3.08
CA GLN A 48 -3.45 14.57 2.52
C GLN A 48 -4.17 15.53 1.57
N ARG A 49 -4.37 15.10 0.32
CA ARG A 49 -5.04 15.87 -0.75
C ARG A 49 -6.13 15.05 -1.42
N VAL A 50 -7.39 15.39 -1.16
CA VAL A 50 -8.54 14.61 -1.68
C VAL A 50 -9.03 15.15 -3.02
N ASP A 51 -8.70 16.39 -3.35
CA ASP A 51 -9.09 17.13 -4.56
C ASP A 51 -8.61 16.47 -5.86
N ASN A 52 -7.41 15.89 -5.87
CA ASN A 52 -6.82 15.28 -7.07
C ASN A 52 -6.97 13.75 -7.14
N LYS A 53 -7.77 13.14 -6.25
CA LYS A 53 -7.82 11.67 -6.12
C LYS A 53 -8.15 10.96 -7.43
N THR A 54 -9.12 11.45 -8.19
CA THR A 54 -9.60 10.81 -9.43
C THR A 54 -8.51 10.67 -10.48
N ASP A 55 -7.61 11.64 -10.58
CA ASP A 55 -6.59 11.70 -11.63
C ASP A 55 -5.40 10.77 -11.33
N VAL A 56 -5.08 10.58 -10.05
CA VAL A 56 -3.86 9.88 -9.62
C VAL A 56 -4.10 8.51 -8.98
N PHE A 57 -5.36 8.16 -8.70
CA PHE A 57 -5.71 6.92 -8.02
C PHE A 57 -5.13 5.70 -8.75
N ARG A 58 -4.27 4.93 -8.06
CA ARG A 58 -3.59 3.72 -8.61
C ARG A 58 -2.77 3.98 -9.88
N ASN A 59 -2.38 5.22 -10.17
CA ASN A 59 -1.59 5.58 -11.34
C ASN A 59 -0.16 6.05 -11.01
N ARG A 60 0.18 6.11 -9.72
CA ARG A 60 1.48 6.59 -9.25
C ARG A 60 2.36 5.49 -8.70
N THR A 61 3.68 5.68 -8.82
CA THR A 61 4.67 4.91 -8.08
C THR A 61 4.88 5.51 -6.69
N ALA A 62 5.43 4.70 -5.78
CA ALA A 62 5.81 5.14 -4.44
C ALA A 62 6.85 6.26 -4.48
N GLU A 63 7.80 6.21 -5.44
CA GLU A 63 8.76 7.30 -5.64
C GLU A 63 8.05 8.62 -6.01
N GLN A 64 7.09 8.59 -6.93
CA GLN A 64 6.31 9.78 -7.28
C GLN A 64 5.55 10.33 -6.07
N ILE A 65 4.89 9.47 -5.29
CA ILE A 65 4.17 9.88 -4.08
C ILE A 65 5.12 10.58 -3.09
N LEU A 66 6.30 10.01 -2.87
CA LEU A 66 7.31 10.56 -1.96
C LEU A 66 7.90 11.89 -2.48
N LYS A 67 8.18 12.01 -3.79
CA LYS A 67 8.68 13.25 -4.40
C LYS A 67 7.63 14.36 -4.42
N ASP A 68 6.38 14.01 -4.67
CA ASP A 68 5.25 14.93 -4.74
C ASP A 68 4.89 15.53 -3.36
N GLY A 69 5.20 14.81 -2.27
CA GLY A 69 4.90 15.25 -0.90
C GLY A 69 3.40 15.24 -0.56
N TYR A 70 2.59 14.44 -1.28
CA TYR A 70 1.16 14.30 -0.98
C TYR A 70 0.58 12.92 -1.29
N ALA A 71 -0.42 12.53 -0.49
CA ALA A 71 -1.19 11.31 -0.63
C ALA A 71 -2.69 11.61 -0.79
N THR A 72 -3.39 10.80 -1.58
CA THR A 72 -4.82 10.95 -1.86
C THR A 72 -5.70 9.92 -1.16
N GLY A 73 -5.08 8.92 -0.52
CA GLY A 73 -5.77 7.90 0.26
C GLY A 73 -4.85 6.78 0.71
N CYS A 74 -5.45 5.75 1.29
CA CYS A 74 -4.75 4.60 1.87
C CYS A 74 -3.82 3.87 0.89
N THR A 75 -4.18 3.80 -0.40
CA THR A 75 -3.31 3.23 -1.43
C THR A 75 -1.96 3.95 -1.49
N ASP A 76 -1.94 5.28 -1.51
CA ASP A 76 -0.68 6.04 -1.63
C ASP A 76 0.20 5.87 -0.39
N TYR A 77 -0.41 5.99 0.81
CA TYR A 77 0.30 5.77 2.07
C TYR A 77 0.90 4.37 2.14
N THR A 78 0.13 3.35 1.76
CA THR A 78 0.62 1.97 1.79
C THR A 78 1.72 1.73 0.76
N LEU A 79 1.63 2.29 -0.46
CA LEU A 79 2.71 2.15 -1.45
C LEU A 79 4.01 2.81 -0.98
N ALA A 80 3.93 4.03 -0.45
CA ALA A 80 5.07 4.74 0.12
C ALA A 80 5.67 3.99 1.32
N PHE A 81 4.83 3.45 2.21
CA PHE A 81 5.28 2.63 3.32
C PHE A 81 6.00 1.35 2.85
N LEU A 82 5.39 0.62 1.90
CA LEU A 82 5.91 -0.66 1.43
C LEU A 82 7.30 -0.52 0.80
N VAL A 83 7.53 0.52 0.00
CA VAL A 83 8.82 0.69 -0.66
C VAL A 83 9.92 1.01 0.34
N LEU A 84 9.63 1.84 1.35
CA LEU A 84 10.58 2.17 2.44
C LEU A 84 10.85 0.95 3.33
N ALA A 85 9.81 0.22 3.74
CA ALA A 85 9.97 -0.99 4.55
C ALA A 85 10.80 -2.05 3.82
N ARG A 86 10.54 -2.28 2.53
CA ARG A 86 11.33 -3.24 1.74
C ARG A 86 12.77 -2.77 1.53
N SER A 87 13.00 -1.48 1.37
CA SER A 87 14.36 -0.90 1.31
C SER A 87 15.15 -1.14 2.60
N LEU A 88 14.48 -1.27 3.74
CA LEU A 88 15.07 -1.62 5.04
C LEU A 88 15.16 -3.14 5.28
N GLY A 89 14.87 -3.96 4.27
CA GLY A 89 14.99 -5.42 4.34
C GLY A 89 13.77 -6.14 4.91
N PHE A 90 12.66 -5.45 5.20
CA PHE A 90 11.44 -6.12 5.62
C PHE A 90 10.80 -6.92 4.47
N THR A 91 10.30 -8.11 4.79
CA THR A 91 9.31 -8.77 3.92
C THR A 91 7.96 -8.12 4.17
N ALA A 92 7.50 -7.30 3.23
CA ALA A 92 6.25 -6.57 3.32
C ALA A 92 5.37 -6.81 2.08
N GLU A 93 4.07 -6.98 2.27
CA GLU A 93 3.08 -7.25 1.21
C GLU A 93 1.96 -6.21 1.22
N TYR A 94 1.51 -5.80 0.05
CA TYR A 94 0.30 -5.03 -0.14
C TYR A 94 -0.92 -5.90 0.16
N VAL A 95 -1.88 -5.37 0.93
CA VAL A 95 -3.14 -6.06 1.26
C VAL A 95 -4.32 -5.20 0.83
N GLU A 96 -5.08 -5.69 -0.15
CA GLU A 96 -6.35 -5.10 -0.54
C GLU A 96 -7.49 -5.70 0.29
N LEU A 97 -8.24 -4.84 0.97
CA LEU A 97 -9.33 -5.23 1.86
C LEU A 97 -10.65 -4.66 1.36
N LEU A 98 -11.72 -5.47 1.46
CA LEU A 98 -13.09 -5.06 1.18
C LEU A 98 -13.97 -5.26 2.42
N GLU A 99 -14.89 -4.34 2.67
CA GLU A 99 -15.77 -4.43 3.83
C GLU A 99 -16.76 -5.61 3.68
N LYS A 100 -16.90 -6.41 4.73
CA LYS A 100 -17.85 -7.54 4.80
C LYS A 100 -19.29 -7.11 4.52
N ASN A 101 -19.70 -5.92 4.99
CA ASN A 101 -21.05 -5.44 4.80
C ASN A 101 -21.30 -5.06 3.34
N TRP A 102 -20.35 -4.38 2.69
CA TRP A 102 -20.43 -4.09 1.27
C TRP A 102 -20.51 -5.37 0.42
N LEU A 103 -19.72 -6.39 0.77
CA LEU A 103 -19.74 -7.69 0.08
C LEU A 103 -21.08 -8.44 0.22
N LYS A 104 -21.83 -8.21 1.30
CA LYS A 104 -23.13 -8.86 1.55
C LYS A 104 -24.33 -8.01 1.11
N GLY A 105 -24.10 -6.73 0.88
CA GLY A 105 -25.13 -5.75 0.55
C GLY A 105 -25.22 -5.48 -0.94
N ASN A 106 -26.13 -4.56 -1.27
CA ASN A 106 -26.35 -4.06 -2.62
C ASN A 106 -25.90 -2.60 -2.80
N ASP A 107 -25.04 -2.10 -1.89
CA ASP A 107 -24.51 -0.74 -2.00
C ASP A 107 -23.62 -0.61 -3.25
N GLU A 108 -23.77 0.50 -3.95
CA GLU A 108 -22.98 0.87 -5.13
C GLU A 108 -21.66 1.54 -4.73
N ASN A 109 -21.58 2.09 -3.52
CA ASN A 109 -20.37 2.67 -2.98
C ASN A 109 -19.47 1.55 -2.46
N ILE A 110 -18.40 1.27 -3.19
CA ILE A 110 -17.44 0.25 -2.79
C ILE A 110 -16.66 0.73 -1.58
N ILE A 111 -16.75 -0.02 -0.47
CA ILE A 111 -16.04 0.27 0.77
C ILE A 111 -14.90 -0.75 0.91
N GLY A 112 -13.68 -0.22 1.00
CA GLY A 112 -12.46 -1.00 1.15
C GLY A 112 -11.37 -0.19 1.82
N HIS A 113 -10.26 -0.86 2.09
CA HIS A 113 -9.07 -0.28 2.70
C HIS A 113 -7.81 -0.97 2.17
N VAL A 114 -6.67 -0.32 2.35
CA VAL A 114 -5.39 -0.87 1.93
C VAL A 114 -4.41 -0.77 3.08
N GLU A 115 -3.81 -1.91 3.43
CA GLU A 115 -2.82 -2.02 4.49
C GLU A 115 -1.57 -2.74 3.97
N ALA A 116 -0.48 -2.65 4.73
CA ALA A 116 0.69 -3.50 4.52
C ALA A 116 0.64 -4.70 5.47
N LYS A 117 1.16 -5.84 5.05
CA LYS A 117 1.48 -6.96 5.94
C LYS A 117 2.99 -7.12 6.02
N VAL A 118 3.58 -6.90 7.19
CA VAL A 118 5.03 -6.97 7.42
C VAL A 118 5.37 -8.21 8.22
N THR A 119 6.36 -8.98 7.79
CA THR A 119 6.86 -10.14 8.54
C THR A 119 8.01 -9.73 9.45
N ILE A 120 7.85 -9.96 10.75
CA ILE A 120 8.87 -9.69 11.78
C ILE A 120 9.06 -10.99 12.57
N GLN A 121 10.30 -11.51 12.60
CA GLN A 121 10.65 -12.73 13.34
C GLN A 121 9.71 -13.92 13.03
N GLY A 122 9.28 -14.06 11.77
CA GLY A 122 8.39 -15.13 11.31
C GLY A 122 6.89 -14.90 11.57
N SER A 123 6.52 -13.82 12.27
CA SER A 123 5.13 -13.44 12.50
C SER A 123 4.70 -12.32 11.55
N GLY A 124 3.47 -12.39 11.02
CA GLY A 124 2.91 -11.37 10.15
C GLY A 124 2.10 -10.33 10.92
N TYR A 125 2.35 -9.05 10.65
CA TYR A 125 1.70 -7.90 11.27
C TYR A 125 1.03 -7.05 10.20
N PHE A 126 -0.25 -6.74 10.38
CA PHE A 126 -0.97 -5.74 9.59
C PHE A 126 -0.55 -4.36 10.07
N VAL A 127 -0.08 -3.53 9.14
CA VAL A 127 0.34 -2.16 9.38
C VAL A 127 -0.56 -1.26 8.55
N ASP A 128 -1.25 -0.36 9.23
CA ASP A 128 -2.03 0.70 8.61
C ASP A 128 -1.25 2.01 8.69
N PRO A 129 -0.51 2.40 7.64
CA PRO A 129 0.24 3.64 7.63
C PRO A 129 -0.67 4.89 7.55
N THR A 130 -1.93 4.73 7.17
CA THR A 130 -2.90 5.85 7.13
C THR A 130 -3.32 6.26 8.53
N HIS A 131 -3.52 5.28 9.42
CA HIS A 131 -3.97 5.51 10.80
C HIS A 131 -2.86 5.31 11.85
N GLY A 132 -1.66 4.92 11.41
CA GLY A 132 -0.50 4.73 12.28
C GLY A 132 -0.63 3.57 13.26
N SER A 133 -1.19 2.44 12.82
CA SER A 133 -1.46 1.28 13.69
C SER A 133 -0.79 0.00 13.21
N ILE A 134 -0.53 -0.91 14.16
CA ILE A 134 0.02 -2.25 13.93
C ILE A 134 -0.87 -3.26 14.66
N SER A 135 -1.23 -4.35 13.99
CA SER A 135 -2.08 -5.43 14.53
C SER A 135 -1.56 -6.80 14.11
N ILE A 136 -1.68 -7.78 15.00
CA ILE A 136 -1.44 -9.21 14.66
C ILE A 136 -2.65 -9.86 13.99
N TYR A 137 -3.81 -9.21 14.02
CA TYR A 137 -5.05 -9.68 13.44
C TYR A 137 -5.42 -8.85 12.22
N GLN A 138 -5.96 -9.50 11.20
CA GLN A 138 -6.63 -8.81 10.10
C GLN A 138 -7.72 -7.89 10.67
N PRO A 139 -7.90 -6.67 10.11
CA PRO A 139 -8.94 -5.76 10.55
C PRO A 139 -10.32 -6.42 10.62
N SER A 140 -10.99 -6.26 11.77
CA SER A 140 -12.34 -6.77 11.95
C SER A 140 -13.29 -6.12 10.94
N GLY A 141 -14.27 -6.88 10.46
CA GLY A 141 -15.20 -6.38 9.44
C GLY A 141 -14.64 -6.33 8.01
N MET A 142 -13.34 -6.61 7.78
CA MET A 142 -12.75 -6.65 6.43
C MET A 142 -12.58 -8.09 5.91
N VAL A 143 -12.49 -8.24 4.59
CA VAL A 143 -12.11 -9.46 3.88
C VAL A 143 -10.92 -9.14 2.97
N ILE A 144 -9.86 -9.93 3.03
CA ILE A 144 -8.76 -9.84 2.07
C ILE A 144 -9.30 -10.20 0.68
N TYR A 145 -9.26 -9.23 -0.22
CA TYR A 145 -9.50 -9.45 -1.64
C TYR A 145 -8.29 -10.16 -2.25
N LYS A 146 -7.11 -9.56 -2.11
CA LYS A 146 -5.84 -10.10 -2.62
C LYS A 146 -4.65 -9.48 -1.91
N MET A 147 -3.54 -10.21 -1.92
CA MET A 147 -2.24 -9.74 -1.45
C MET A 147 -1.21 -9.86 -2.57
N GLY A 148 -0.19 -9.00 -2.54
CA GLY A 148 0.89 -9.03 -3.52
C GLY A 148 1.92 -7.94 -3.27
N LYS A 149 2.70 -7.61 -4.31
CA LYS A 149 3.74 -6.59 -4.21
C LYS A 149 3.15 -5.17 -4.11
N ASP A 150 2.17 -4.87 -4.94
CA ASP A 150 1.45 -3.59 -4.99
C ASP A 150 0.12 -3.77 -5.73
N SER A 151 -0.60 -2.68 -6.01
CA SER A 151 -1.92 -2.77 -6.64
C SER A 151 -1.83 -3.30 -8.07
N TRP A 152 -0.77 -2.97 -8.81
CA TRP A 152 -0.56 -3.45 -10.17
C TRP A 152 -0.20 -4.93 -10.22
N ASP A 153 0.63 -5.41 -9.29
CA ASP A 153 0.97 -6.83 -9.15
C ASP A 153 -0.26 -7.70 -8.85
N ILE A 154 -1.20 -7.20 -8.02
CA ILE A 154 -2.47 -7.90 -7.78
C ILE A 154 -3.47 -7.75 -8.94
N GLY A 155 -3.11 -7.00 -9.99
CA GLY A 155 -3.86 -6.82 -11.23
C GLY A 155 -4.88 -5.68 -11.20
N ILE A 156 -4.84 -4.80 -10.20
CA ILE A 156 -5.79 -3.71 -10.04
C ILE A 156 -5.20 -2.37 -10.49
N THR A 157 -5.92 -1.69 -11.38
CA THR A 157 -5.58 -0.36 -11.90
C THR A 157 -6.75 0.61 -11.70
N ASN A 158 -6.58 1.90 -12.03
CA ASN A 158 -7.66 2.88 -11.96
C ASN A 158 -8.87 2.50 -12.84
N GLU A 159 -8.62 1.85 -13.97
CA GLU A 159 -9.63 1.54 -14.99
C GLU A 159 -10.48 0.33 -14.59
N ASN A 160 -9.91 -0.64 -13.87
CA ASN A 160 -10.54 -1.95 -13.68
C ASN A 160 -10.97 -2.28 -12.23
N TRP A 161 -10.58 -1.47 -11.24
CA TRP A 161 -10.78 -1.82 -9.83
C TRP A 161 -12.24 -2.06 -9.46
N LYS A 162 -13.16 -1.24 -9.98
CA LYS A 162 -14.60 -1.38 -9.71
C LYS A 162 -15.13 -2.72 -10.22
N GLU A 163 -14.85 -3.02 -11.48
CA GLU A 163 -15.28 -4.27 -12.11
C GLU A 163 -14.74 -5.48 -11.33
N ARG A 164 -13.46 -5.45 -10.95
CA ARG A 164 -12.83 -6.53 -10.18
C ARG A 164 -13.49 -6.74 -8.82
N PHE A 165 -13.79 -5.66 -8.09
CA PHE A 165 -14.46 -5.77 -6.80
C PHE A 165 -15.89 -6.27 -6.93
N TYR A 166 -16.65 -5.80 -7.93
CA TYR A 166 -17.99 -6.31 -8.19
C TYR A 166 -17.99 -7.79 -8.59
N ASN A 167 -17.04 -8.23 -9.42
CA ASN A 167 -16.87 -9.63 -9.78
C ASN A 167 -16.52 -10.48 -8.55
N PHE A 168 -15.69 -9.97 -7.64
CA PHE A 168 -15.40 -10.67 -6.38
C PHE A 168 -16.63 -10.78 -5.48
N ARG A 169 -17.44 -9.72 -5.39
CA ARG A 169 -18.71 -9.74 -4.65
C ARG A 169 -19.68 -10.79 -5.21
N GLY A 170 -19.84 -10.87 -6.52
CA GLY A 170 -20.75 -11.83 -7.17
C GLY A 170 -20.34 -13.30 -7.06
N ASN A 171 -19.08 -13.58 -6.69
CA ASN A 171 -18.54 -14.93 -6.50
C ASN A 171 -18.52 -15.37 -5.01
N LYS A 172 -19.05 -14.56 -4.09
CA LYS A 172 -19.14 -14.83 -2.65
C LYS A 172 -20.55 -15.27 -2.27
#